data_AF-A0A4P7QJM1-F1
#
_entry.id   AF-A0A4P7QJM1-F1
#
_cell.length_a   1.000
_cell.length_b   1.000
_cell.length_c   1.000
_cell.angle_alpha   90.00
_cell.angle_beta   90.00
_cell.angle_gamma   90.00
#
_symmetry.space_group_name_H-M   'P 1'
#
loop_
_entity.id
_entity.type
_entity.pdbx_description
1 polymer ?
#
loop_
_entity_poly.entity_id
_entity_poly.type
_entity_poly.pdbx_seq_one_letter_code
_entity_poly.pdbx_strand_id
1 'polypeptide(L)'
;MTMTQTVAQLPEEAVLEGATLTEQHLIDHEFLLQGSPLAFDTPMPLVLVGLGVLLTVTGLLAVQFRTATPGAALAALLPAPFLLAAKHIWMIIDVSARYDFPGVAGYVARNYTEYWSSQSIALAVLAALAIINAVIVLVRMRRESRGRS
;
A
#
# COMPACT_ATOMS: atom_id res chain seq x y z
N MET A 1 -29.63 -14.52 47.74
CA MET A 1 -29.69 -14.78 46.28
C MET A 1 -28.80 -13.74 45.63
N THR A 2 -27.52 -14.07 45.47
CA THR A 2 -26.48 -13.12 45.05
C THR A 2 -26.35 -13.23 43.54
N MET A 3 -26.76 -12.19 42.80
CA MET A 3 -26.57 -12.15 41.35
C MET A 3 -25.09 -11.88 41.06
N THR A 4 -24.36 -12.94 40.74
CA THR A 4 -23.04 -12.83 40.12
C THR A 4 -23.24 -12.24 38.74
N GLN A 5 -22.92 -10.97 38.55
CA GLN A 5 -22.79 -10.40 37.20
C GLN A 5 -21.61 -11.12 36.54
N THR A 6 -21.91 -12.03 35.62
CA THR A 6 -20.94 -12.53 34.66
C THR A 6 -20.55 -11.34 33.79
N VAL A 7 -19.42 -10.72 34.10
CA VAL A 7 -18.77 -9.78 33.18
C VAL A 7 -18.56 -10.56 31.90
N ALA A 8 -19.29 -10.21 30.84
CA ALA A 8 -19.09 -10.81 29.54
C ALA A 8 -17.64 -10.54 29.15
N GLN A 9 -16.79 -11.57 29.22
CA GLN A 9 -15.48 -11.52 28.59
C GLN A 9 -15.75 -11.30 27.11
N LEU A 10 -15.38 -10.12 26.63
CA LEU A 10 -15.36 -9.83 25.21
C LEU A 10 -14.39 -10.81 24.57
N PRO A 11 -14.69 -11.33 23.37
CA PRO A 11 -13.78 -12.24 22.70
C PRO A 11 -12.40 -11.56 22.63
N GLU A 12 -11.38 -12.17 23.24
CA GLU A 12 -9.99 -11.68 23.26
C GLU A 12 -9.43 -11.52 21.82
N GLU A 13 -10.14 -12.05 20.83
CA GLU A 13 -9.84 -11.95 19.40
C GLU A 13 -10.27 -10.60 18.77
N ALA A 14 -11.15 -9.84 19.43
CA ALA A 14 -11.71 -8.61 18.88
C ALA A 14 -10.93 -7.34 19.27
N VAL A 15 -10.00 -7.43 20.22
CA VAL A 15 -9.27 -6.29 20.77
C VAL A 15 -7.78 -6.60 20.77
N LEU A 16 -6.97 -5.65 20.32
CA LEU A 16 -5.52 -5.80 20.36
C LEU A 16 -5.03 -6.01 21.79
N GLU A 17 -3.97 -6.81 21.94
CA GLU A 17 -3.40 -7.09 23.25
C GLU A 17 -3.03 -5.78 23.96
N GLY A 18 -3.57 -5.59 25.17
CA GLY A 18 -3.35 -4.39 25.98
C GLY A 18 -4.23 -3.19 25.62
N ALA A 19 -5.06 -3.27 24.58
CA ALA A 19 -6.05 -2.24 24.28
C ALA A 19 -7.37 -2.48 25.03
N THR A 20 -8.08 -1.40 25.33
CA THR A 20 -9.50 -1.44 25.72
C THR A 20 -10.39 -1.47 24.48
N LEU A 21 -11.66 -1.85 24.64
CA LEU A 21 -12.65 -1.76 23.55
C LEU A 21 -12.76 -0.36 22.95
N THR A 22 -12.70 0.68 23.78
CA THR A 22 -12.82 2.05 23.32
C THR A 22 -11.62 2.42 22.45
N GLU A 23 -10.42 2.02 22.84
CA GLU A 23 -9.20 2.24 22.04
C GLU A 23 -9.24 1.45 20.74
N GLN A 24 -9.67 0.19 20.77
CA GLN A 24 -9.88 -0.58 19.55
C GLN A 24 -10.87 0.10 18.61
N HIS A 25 -11.99 0.60 19.13
CA HIS A 25 -12.98 1.31 18.34
C HIS A 25 -12.40 2.58 17.70
N LEU A 26 -11.53 3.31 18.40
CA LEU A 26 -10.84 4.48 17.86
C LEU A 26 -9.85 4.10 16.75
N ILE A 27 -9.07 3.04 16.95
CA ILE A 27 -8.16 2.48 15.95
C ILE A 27 -8.95 2.12 14.69
N ASP A 28 -10.04 1.37 14.84
CA ASP A 28 -10.89 0.95 13.73
C ASP A 28 -11.52 2.14 13.01
N HIS A 29 -12.01 3.13 13.76
CA HIS A 29 -12.64 4.32 13.20
C HIS A 29 -11.65 5.15 12.37
N GLU A 30 -10.47 5.44 12.93
CA GLU A 30 -9.41 6.15 12.23
C GLU A 30 -8.92 5.37 11.01
N PHE A 31 -8.78 4.06 11.18
CA PHE A 31 -8.40 3.17 10.11
C PHE A 31 -9.38 3.21 8.93
N LEU A 32 -10.68 3.09 9.21
CA LEU A 32 -11.72 3.11 8.20
C LEU A 32 -11.86 4.47 7.49
N LEU A 33 -11.63 5.58 8.21
CA LEU A 33 -11.69 6.91 7.63
C LEU A 33 -10.51 7.20 6.69
N GLN A 34 -9.29 6.89 7.12
CA GLN A 34 -8.08 7.35 6.44
C GLN A 34 -7.47 6.29 5.51
N GLY A 35 -7.73 5.01 5.78
CA GLY A 35 -6.98 3.91 5.19
C GLY A 35 -7.34 3.56 3.74
N SER A 36 -8.45 4.08 3.17
CA SER A 36 -8.74 3.84 1.76
C SER A 36 -7.59 4.35 0.88
N PRO A 37 -6.99 3.55 -0.01
CA PRO A 37 -5.95 4.00 -0.94
C PRO A 37 -6.21 5.32 -1.69
N LEU A 38 -7.48 5.72 -1.83
CA LEU A 38 -7.92 6.91 -2.54
C LEU A 38 -8.54 8.00 -1.64
N ALA A 39 -8.50 7.87 -0.31
CA ALA A 39 -9.05 8.87 0.60
C ALA A 39 -8.34 10.24 0.48
N PHE A 40 -9.13 11.30 0.42
CA PHE A 40 -8.65 12.69 0.27
C PHE A 40 -8.12 13.30 1.58
N ASP A 41 -8.52 12.75 2.73
CA ASP A 41 -8.10 13.24 4.05
C ASP A 41 -6.60 12.97 4.32
N THR A 42 -5.93 12.21 3.45
CA THR A 42 -4.48 11.97 3.48
C THR A 42 -3.84 12.46 2.18
N PRO A 43 -3.74 13.78 1.96
CA PRO A 43 -3.41 14.34 0.64
C PRO A 43 -2.01 13.96 0.17
N MET A 44 -1.03 13.89 1.07
CA MET A 44 0.35 13.53 0.70
C MET A 44 0.48 12.08 0.21
N PRO A 45 0.03 11.04 0.95
CA PRO A 45 0.00 9.68 0.44
C PRO A 45 -0.82 9.53 -0.86
N LEU A 46 -1.92 10.27 -1.00
CA LEU A 46 -2.74 10.26 -2.21
C LEU A 46 -1.97 10.79 -3.43
N VAL A 47 -1.24 11.91 -3.26
CA VAL A 47 -0.37 12.46 -4.33
C VAL A 47 0.70 11.45 -4.73
N LEU A 48 1.32 10.75 -3.77
CA LEU A 48 2.31 9.71 -4.06
C LEU A 48 1.69 8.57 -4.88
N VAL A 49 0.51 8.07 -4.50
CA VAL A 49 -0.21 7.05 -5.28
C VAL A 49 -0.51 7.57 -6.69
N GLY A 50 -1.00 8.80 -6.82
CA GLY A 50 -1.27 9.43 -8.12
C GLY A 50 -0.03 9.55 -9.00
N LEU A 51 1.12 9.93 -8.44
CA LEU A 51 2.41 9.92 -9.15
C LEU A 51 2.81 8.50 -9.56
N GLY A 52 2.61 7.50 -8.71
CA GLY A 52 2.84 6.09 -9.03
C GLY A 52 2.03 5.61 -10.23
N VAL A 53 0.74 5.97 -10.28
CA VAL A 53 -0.14 5.70 -11.43
C VAL A 53 0.39 6.40 -12.68
N LEU A 54 0.68 7.70 -12.60
CA LEU A 54 1.16 8.49 -13.73
C LEU A 54 2.47 7.92 -14.29
N LEU A 55 3.43 7.58 -13.44
CA LEU A 55 4.72 7.01 -13.85
C LEU A 55 4.57 5.61 -14.45
N THR A 56 3.65 4.80 -13.91
CA THR A 56 3.31 3.50 -14.51
C THR A 56 2.77 3.69 -15.92
N VAL A 57 1.74 4.53 -16.09
CA VAL A 57 1.10 4.74 -17.40
C VAL A 57 2.09 5.33 -18.40
N THR A 58 2.81 6.38 -18.04
CA THR A 58 3.80 7.01 -18.93
C THR A 58 4.95 6.07 -19.28
N GLY A 59 5.46 5.30 -18.32
CA GLY A 59 6.47 4.28 -18.54
C GLY A 59 5.99 3.17 -19.48
N LEU A 60 4.76 2.67 -19.30
CA LEU A 60 4.15 1.67 -20.18
C LEU A 60 3.99 2.19 -21.60
N LEU A 61 3.47 3.40 -21.77
CA LEU A 61 3.34 4.04 -23.08
C LEU A 61 4.71 4.24 -23.74
N ALA A 62 5.72 4.65 -22.98
CA ALA A 62 7.09 4.80 -23.48
C ALA A 62 7.68 3.48 -23.99
N VAL A 63 7.43 2.37 -23.27
CA VAL A 63 7.86 1.03 -23.70
C VAL A 63 7.10 0.58 -24.94
N GLN A 64 5.76 0.68 -24.92
CA GLN A 64 4.89 0.17 -25.97
C GLN A 64 5.09 0.89 -27.30
N PHE A 65 5.17 2.22 -27.27
CA PHE A 65 5.31 3.06 -28.46
C PHE A 65 6.75 3.44 -28.78
N ARG A 66 7.72 2.99 -27.97
CA ARG A 66 9.15 3.28 -28.13
C ARG A 66 9.45 4.78 -28.21
N THR A 67 8.71 5.59 -27.46
CA THR A 67 8.80 7.06 -27.49
C THR A 67 9.88 7.62 -26.57
N ALA A 68 10.53 6.79 -25.75
CA ALA A 68 11.61 7.20 -24.86
C ALA A 68 12.81 6.26 -24.94
N THR A 69 13.97 6.73 -24.47
CA THR A 69 15.13 5.86 -24.30
C THR A 69 14.84 4.79 -23.23
N PRO A 70 15.48 3.61 -23.31
CA PRO A 70 15.35 2.58 -22.28
C PRO A 70 15.64 3.09 -20.86
N GLY A 71 16.62 3.98 -20.70
CA GLY A 71 16.93 4.60 -19.41
C GLY A 71 15.81 5.49 -18.88
N ALA A 72 15.18 6.30 -19.74
CA ALA A 72 14.04 7.13 -19.36
C ALA A 72 12.80 6.29 -19.00
N ALA A 73 12.53 5.22 -19.75
CA ALA A 73 11.46 4.28 -19.42
C ALA A 73 11.69 3.62 -18.04
N LEU A 74 12.92 3.23 -17.72
CA LEU A 74 13.27 2.68 -16.40
C LEU A 74 13.12 3.70 -15.28
N ALA A 75 13.52 4.96 -15.51
CA ALA A 75 13.38 6.02 -14.54
C ALA A 75 11.92 6.28 -14.14
N ALA A 76 10.98 6.06 -15.06
CA ALA A 76 9.55 6.10 -14.76
C ALA A 76 9.05 4.81 -14.05
N LEU A 77 9.42 3.63 -14.57
CA LEU A 77 8.83 2.36 -14.11
C LEU A 77 9.35 1.89 -12.74
N LEU A 78 10.61 2.16 -12.40
CA LEU A 78 11.22 1.67 -11.15
C LEU A 78 10.63 2.27 -9.86
N PRO A 79 10.40 3.59 -9.74
CA PRO A 79 9.82 4.16 -8.52
C PRO A 79 8.32 3.86 -8.37
N ALA A 80 7.61 3.57 -9.47
CA ALA A 80 6.15 3.49 -9.48
C ALA A 80 5.56 2.46 -8.49
N PRO A 81 6.07 1.22 -8.34
CA PRO A 81 5.56 0.27 -7.35
C PRO A 81 5.60 0.79 -5.91
N PHE A 82 6.67 1.49 -5.54
CA PHE A 82 6.82 2.04 -4.18
C PHE A 82 5.82 3.17 -3.93
N LEU A 83 5.61 4.01 -4.95
CA LEU A 83 4.64 5.10 -4.90
C LEU A 83 3.18 4.57 -4.82
N LEU A 84 2.88 3.50 -5.54
CA LEU A 84 1.57 2.82 -5.47
C LEU A 84 1.33 2.16 -4.10
N ALA A 85 2.39 1.69 -3.43
CA ALA A 85 2.32 1.13 -2.09
C ALA A 85 2.41 2.18 -0.97
N ALA A 86 2.68 3.45 -1.29
CA ALA A 86 3.01 4.48 -0.31
C ALA A 86 1.91 4.66 0.75
N LYS A 87 0.64 4.61 0.35
CA LYS A 87 -0.46 4.78 1.29
C LYS A 87 -0.63 3.60 2.24
N HIS A 88 -0.40 2.38 1.76
CA HIS A 88 -0.42 1.18 2.60
C HIS A 88 0.67 1.24 3.69
N ILE A 89 1.88 1.61 3.28
CA ILE A 89 3.03 1.78 4.20
C ILE A 89 2.77 2.91 5.19
N TRP A 90 2.28 4.06 4.69
CA TRP A 90 1.97 5.21 5.53
C TRP A 90 0.94 4.86 6.60
N MET A 91 -0.10 4.10 6.25
CA MET A 91 -1.13 3.72 7.21
C MET A 91 -0.61 2.85 8.35
N ILE A 92 0.28 1.90 8.04
CA ILE A 92 0.95 1.07 9.06
C ILE A 92 1.75 1.97 10.01
N ILE A 93 2.48 2.94 9.46
CA ILE A 93 3.32 3.85 10.27
C ILE A 93 2.47 4.80 11.11
N ASP A 94 1.48 5.48 10.50
CA ASP A 94 0.70 6.54 11.17
C ASP A 94 -0.12 5.98 12.33
N VAL A 95 -0.83 4.86 12.12
CA VAL A 95 -1.61 4.23 13.19
C VAL A 95 -0.69 3.67 14.28
N SER A 96 0.42 3.01 13.92
CA SER A 96 1.36 2.48 14.93
C SER A 96 2.09 3.58 15.72
N ALA A 97 2.24 4.78 15.15
CA ALA A 97 2.83 5.92 15.84
C ALA A 97 1.84 6.59 16.82
N ARG A 98 0.54 6.50 16.55
CA ARG A 98 -0.53 7.04 17.42
C ARG A 98 -0.91 6.09 18.54
N TYR A 99 -0.85 4.79 18.29
CA TYR A 99 -1.28 3.75 19.21
C TYR A 99 -0.13 2.78 19.49
N ASP A 100 0.49 2.91 20.67
CA ASP A 100 1.62 2.09 21.13
C ASP A 100 1.14 0.75 21.73
N PHE A 101 0.29 0.01 21.00
CA PHE A 101 -0.11 -1.34 21.41
C PHE A 101 0.67 -2.41 20.66
N PRO A 102 1.07 -3.49 21.33
CA PRO A 102 1.61 -4.67 20.67
C PRO A 102 0.69 -5.14 19.54
N GLY A 103 1.23 -5.26 18.33
CA GLY A 103 0.50 -5.85 17.19
C GLY A 103 -0.33 -4.89 16.33
N VAL A 104 -0.42 -3.59 16.64
CA VAL A 104 -1.14 -2.59 15.81
C VAL A 104 -0.64 -2.60 14.36
N ALA A 105 0.68 -2.61 14.17
CA ALA A 105 1.27 -2.67 12.83
C ALA A 105 0.81 -3.92 12.05
N GLY A 106 0.76 -5.07 12.72
CA GLY A 106 0.30 -6.33 12.14
C GLY A 106 -1.19 -6.33 11.84
N TYR A 107 -1.99 -5.74 12.74
CA TYR A 107 -3.42 -5.52 12.54
C TYR A 107 -3.69 -4.68 11.29
N VAL A 108 -3.05 -3.52 11.17
CA VAL A 108 -3.22 -2.62 10.02
C VAL A 108 -2.75 -3.31 8.74
N ALA A 109 -1.57 -3.95 8.74
CA ALA A 109 -1.04 -4.63 7.55
C ALA A 109 -1.96 -5.77 7.07
N ARG A 110 -2.52 -6.56 7.99
CA ARG A 110 -3.43 -7.67 7.66
C ARG A 110 -4.77 -7.16 7.15
N ASN A 111 -5.39 -6.22 7.85
CA ASN A 111 -6.77 -5.82 7.59
C ASN A 111 -6.87 -4.83 6.43
N TYR A 112 -5.82 -4.06 6.12
CA TYR A 112 -5.89 -3.03 5.07
C TYR A 112 -6.23 -3.60 3.70
N THR A 113 -5.64 -4.73 3.31
CA THR A 113 -5.98 -5.34 2.01
C THR A 113 -7.36 -5.96 2.00
N GLU A 114 -7.93 -6.30 3.16
CA GLU A 114 -9.26 -6.87 3.28
C GLU A 114 -10.35 -5.79 3.12
N TYR A 115 -10.25 -4.70 3.90
CA TYR A 115 -11.23 -3.61 3.86
C TYR A 115 -11.23 -2.84 2.53
N TRP A 116 -10.07 -2.65 1.90
CA TRP A 116 -9.97 -1.95 0.60
C TRP A 116 -9.50 -2.87 -0.52
N SER A 117 -9.94 -4.12 -0.51
CA SER A 117 -9.51 -5.17 -1.45
C SER A 117 -9.53 -4.74 -2.92
N SER A 118 -10.62 -4.15 -3.41
CA SER A 118 -10.72 -3.74 -4.81
C SER A 118 -9.66 -2.71 -5.21
N GLN A 119 -9.42 -1.70 -4.35
CA GLN A 119 -8.43 -0.65 -4.61
C GLN A 119 -7.01 -1.21 -4.48
N SER A 120 -6.76 -2.01 -3.44
CA SER A 120 -5.47 -2.68 -3.22
C SER A 120 -5.10 -3.62 -4.37
N ILE A 121 -6.04 -4.39 -4.91
CA ILE A 121 -5.82 -5.25 -6.08
C ILE A 121 -5.49 -4.40 -7.32
N ALA A 122 -6.24 -3.31 -7.57
CA ALA A 122 -5.97 -2.45 -8.71
C ALA A 122 -4.55 -1.85 -8.67
N LEU A 123 -4.13 -1.37 -7.50
CA LEU A 123 -2.77 -0.85 -7.30
C LEU A 123 -1.69 -1.93 -7.41
N ALA A 124 -1.97 -3.14 -6.89
CA ALA A 124 -1.06 -4.28 -7.02
C ALA A 124 -0.88 -4.72 -8.49
N VAL A 125 -1.95 -4.71 -9.29
CA VAL A 125 -1.87 -4.98 -10.73
C VAL A 125 -1.02 -3.93 -11.44
N LEU A 126 -1.22 -2.64 -11.15
CA LEU A 126 -0.40 -1.57 -11.71
C LEU A 126 1.08 -1.70 -11.31
N ALA A 127 1.36 -2.01 -10.05
CA ALA A 127 2.71 -2.24 -9.57
C ALA A 127 3.37 -3.43 -10.29
N ALA A 128 2.64 -4.54 -10.47
CA ALA A 128 3.12 -5.70 -11.21
C ALA A 128 3.42 -5.34 -12.68
N LEU A 129 2.54 -4.58 -13.35
CA LEU A 129 2.78 -4.12 -14.71
C LEU A 129 4.03 -3.25 -14.83
N ALA A 130 4.25 -2.34 -13.88
CA ALA A 130 5.45 -1.52 -13.83
C ALA A 130 6.72 -2.37 -13.69
N ILE A 131 6.72 -3.33 -12.76
CA ILE A 131 7.86 -4.24 -12.51
C ILE A 131 8.16 -5.09 -13.75
N ILE A 132 7.15 -5.75 -14.32
CA ILE A 132 7.30 -6.61 -15.49
C ILE A 132 7.93 -5.81 -16.65
N ASN A 133 7.43 -4.60 -16.91
CA ASN A 133 7.95 -3.77 -17.98
C ASN A 133 9.36 -3.25 -17.70
N ALA A 134 9.68 -2.91 -16.45
CA ALA A 134 11.05 -2.54 -16.07
C ALA A 134 12.02 -3.70 -16.35
N VAL A 135 11.65 -4.93 -16.01
CA VAL A 135 12.44 -6.13 -16.31
C VAL A 135 12.64 -6.31 -17.82
N ILE A 136 11.58 -6.16 -18.62
CA ILE A 136 11.67 -6.24 -20.09
C ILE A 136 12.68 -5.23 -20.63
N VAL A 137 12.61 -3.97 -20.17
CA VAL A 137 13.52 -2.91 -20.61
C VAL A 137 14.96 -3.22 -20.21
N LEU A 138 15.21 -3.66 -18.97
CA LEU A 138 16.53 -4.08 -18.50
C LEU A 138 17.12 -5.20 -19.34
N VAL A 139 16.33 -6.23 -19.64
CA VAL A 139 16.76 -7.35 -20.50
C VAL A 139 17.12 -6.86 -21.90
N ARG A 140 16.32 -5.96 -22.47
CA ARG A 140 16.60 -5.37 -23.79
C ARG A 140 17.92 -4.60 -23.78
N MET A 141 18.15 -3.73 -22.80
CA MET A 141 19.39 -2.96 -22.68
C MET A 141 20.62 -3.88 -22.58
N ARG A 142 20.52 -4.97 -21.82
CA ARG A 142 21.62 -5.94 -21.68
C ARG A 142 21.93 -6.68 -22.98
N ARG A 143 20.95 -6.93 -23.84
CA ARG A 143 21.18 -7.55 -25.16
C ARG A 143 21.88 -6.58 -26.10
N GLU A 144 21.45 -5.33 -26.10
CA GLU A 144 22.03 -4.28 -26.95
C GLU A 144 23.49 -3.97 -26.57
N SER A 145 23.87 -4.07 -25.29
CA SER A 145 25.27 -3.89 -24.87
C SER A 145 26.19 -5.04 -25.27
N ARG A 146 25.70 -6.28 -25.27
CA ARG A 146 26.47 -7.48 -25.67
C ARG A 146 26.70 -7.60 -27.18
N GLY A 147 25.84 -7.01 -28.01
CA GLY A 147 26.00 -7.03 -29.47
C GLY A 147 26.98 -5.99 -30.01
N ARG A 148 27.55 -5.14 -29.14
CA ARG A 148 28.48 -4.06 -29.51
C ARG A 148 29.94 -4.34 -29.11
N SER A 149 30.21 -5.48 -28.46
CA SER A 149 31.56 -5.96 -28.12
C SER A 149 32.04 -6.97 -29.14
#